data_AF-A0A0G3IGH7-F1
#
_entry.id   AF-A0A0G3IGH7-F1
#
_cell.length_a   1.000
_cell.length_b   1.000
_cell.length_c   1.000
_cell.angle_alpha   90.00
_cell.angle_beta   90.00
_cell.angle_gamma   90.00
#
_symmetry.space_group_name_H-M   'P 1'
#
loop_
_entity.id
_entity.type
_entity.pdbx_description
1 polymer ?
#
loop_
_entity_poly.entity_id
_entity_poly.type
_entity_poly.pdbx_seq_one_letter_code
_entity_poly.pdbx_strand_id
1 'polypeptide(L)'
;MDHPITVEQVLLAKRTAMERFFFIPAAEDNDNGFDRLMTMRSKDEIDAASKTHGSGWGGIYLEESWQGHELENIQKWVFKDAIRLISVMCRVSPEVALDELRKHRSEGLDCDEEMRAHRDVEGVLYESSRLGVRGEYKH
;
A
#
# COMPACT_ATOMS: atom_id res chain seq x y z
N MET A 1 19.92 -14.11 -13.71
CA MET A 1 19.05 -13.55 -14.76
C MET A 1 18.02 -12.71 -14.04
N ASP A 2 18.26 -11.41 -13.97
CA ASP A 2 17.28 -10.46 -13.42
C ASP A 2 16.19 -10.31 -14.46
N HIS A 3 15.05 -10.93 -14.20
CA HIS A 3 13.87 -10.75 -15.03
C HIS A 3 13.27 -9.40 -14.63
N PRO A 4 12.97 -8.51 -15.58
CA PRO A 4 12.33 -7.24 -15.26
C PRO A 4 11.00 -7.50 -14.56
N ILE A 5 10.69 -6.70 -13.54
CA ILE A 5 9.40 -6.73 -12.85
C ILE A 5 8.32 -6.32 -13.85
N THR A 6 7.31 -7.16 -14.04
CA THR A 6 6.23 -6.87 -14.99
C THR A 6 5.08 -6.14 -14.31
N VAL A 7 4.30 -5.40 -15.10
CA VAL A 7 3.08 -4.70 -14.63
C VAL A 7 2.13 -5.70 -13.97
N GLU A 8 1.97 -6.89 -14.56
CA GLU A 8 1.08 -7.94 -14.05
C GLU A 8 1.53 -8.44 -12.67
N GLN A 9 2.85 -8.52 -12.43
CA GLN A 9 3.38 -8.89 -11.11
C GLN A 9 3.07 -7.82 -10.07
N VAL A 10 3.16 -6.54 -10.44
CA VAL A 10 2.81 -5.42 -9.55
C VAL A 10 1.31 -5.40 -9.27
N LEU A 11 0.46 -5.56 -10.30
CA LEU A 11 -0.99 -5.62 -10.13
C LEU A 11 -1.42 -6.80 -9.27
N LEU A 12 -0.83 -7.98 -9.49
CA LEU A 12 -1.09 -9.16 -8.66
C LEU A 12 -0.69 -8.92 -7.20
N ALA A 13 0.45 -8.28 -6.95
CA ALA A 13 0.89 -7.93 -5.59
C ALA A 13 -0.06 -6.93 -4.91
N LYS A 14 -0.51 -5.88 -5.62
CA LYS A 14 -1.50 -4.92 -5.10
C LYS A 14 -2.80 -5.60 -4.71
N ARG A 15 -3.35 -6.46 -5.57
CA ARG A 15 -4.58 -7.20 -5.31
C ARG A 15 -4.42 -8.16 -4.13
N THR A 16 -3.36 -8.97 -4.14
CA THR A 16 -3.09 -9.92 -3.05
C THR A 16 -2.89 -9.20 -1.71
N ALA A 17 -2.28 -8.02 -1.71
CA ALA A 17 -2.17 -7.20 -0.52
C ALA A 17 -3.55 -6.74 -0.02
N MET A 18 -4.46 -6.33 -0.90
CA MET A 18 -5.82 -5.96 -0.53
C MET A 18 -6.63 -7.14 0.05
N GLU A 19 -6.53 -8.33 -0.54
CA GLU A 19 -7.27 -9.55 -0.11
C GLU A 19 -6.99 -9.96 1.36
N ARG A 20 -5.90 -9.46 1.95
CA ARG A 20 -5.57 -9.71 3.36
C ARG A 20 -6.34 -8.84 4.34
N PHE A 21 -6.78 -7.65 3.91
CA PHE A 21 -7.43 -6.65 4.76
C PHE A 21 -8.88 -6.42 4.37
N PHE A 22 -9.24 -6.83 3.15
CA PHE A 22 -10.56 -6.66 2.59
C PHE A 22 -11.09 -7.99 2.09
N PHE A 23 -12.38 -8.22 2.32
CA PHE A 23 -13.13 -9.24 1.61
C PHE A 23 -13.29 -8.78 0.16
N ILE A 24 -12.73 -9.53 -0.78
CA ILE A 24 -12.83 -9.24 -2.22
C ILE A 24 -13.61 -10.38 -2.89
N PRO A 25 -14.91 -10.22 -3.18
CA PRO A 25 -15.65 -11.20 -3.94
C PRO A 25 -15.03 -11.30 -5.33
N ALA A 26 -14.69 -12.52 -5.74
CA ALA A 26 -13.77 -12.76 -6.84
C ALA A 26 -14.19 -12.12 -8.18
N ALA A 27 -13.15 -11.66 -8.91
CA ALA A 27 -13.10 -11.31 -10.34
C ALA A 27 -13.49 -9.89 -10.81
N GLU A 28 -13.96 -9.00 -9.94
CA GLU A 28 -14.29 -7.62 -10.35
C GLU A 28 -13.21 -6.57 -10.05
N ASP A 29 -12.16 -6.91 -9.28
CA ASP A 29 -11.00 -6.04 -9.04
C ASP A 29 -10.04 -6.02 -10.25
N ASN A 30 -10.56 -5.55 -11.38
CA ASN A 30 -9.77 -4.90 -12.42
C ASN A 30 -9.55 -3.40 -12.08
N ASP A 31 -10.04 -2.95 -10.93
CA ASP A 31 -10.49 -1.58 -10.72
C ASP A 31 -9.69 -0.86 -9.63
N ASN A 32 -8.35 -0.90 -9.75
CA ASN A 32 -7.43 -0.01 -9.02
C ASN A 32 -7.71 0.09 -7.49
N GLY A 33 -8.26 -0.93 -6.83
CA GLY A 33 -8.75 -0.83 -5.46
C GLY A 33 -7.67 -0.40 -4.47
N PHE A 34 -6.46 -0.91 -4.68
CA PHE A 34 -5.25 -0.48 -3.98
C PHE A 34 -4.97 1.02 -4.16
N ASP A 35 -4.92 1.52 -5.40
CA ASP A 35 -4.59 2.93 -5.66
C ASP A 35 -5.68 3.86 -5.13
N ARG A 36 -6.96 3.46 -5.24
CA ARG A 36 -8.08 4.19 -4.66
C ARG A 36 -7.96 4.26 -3.14
N LEU A 37 -7.66 3.13 -2.47
CA LEU A 37 -7.41 3.11 -1.03
C LEU A 37 -6.31 4.09 -0.63
N MET A 38 -5.21 4.17 -1.40
CA MET A 38 -4.10 5.10 -1.11
C MET A 38 -4.51 6.58 -1.21
N THR A 39 -5.60 6.89 -1.90
CA THR A 39 -6.08 8.27 -2.12
C THR A 39 -7.20 8.71 -1.18
N MET A 40 -7.79 7.76 -0.44
CA MET A 40 -8.87 8.03 0.50
C MET A 40 -8.37 8.90 1.66
N ARG A 41 -9.23 9.80 2.13
CA ARG A 41 -8.95 10.72 3.24
C ARG A 41 -9.75 10.36 4.50
N SER A 42 -10.82 9.59 4.36
CA SER A 42 -11.66 9.12 5.46
C SER A 42 -12.00 7.64 5.33
N LYS A 43 -12.15 6.97 6.47
CA LYS A 43 -12.65 5.60 6.54
C LYS A 43 -14.09 5.48 6.02
N ASP A 44 -14.88 6.55 6.12
CA ASP A 44 -16.24 6.58 5.56
C ASP A 44 -16.24 6.41 4.03
N GLU A 45 -15.14 6.76 3.36
CA GLU A 45 -15.00 6.56 1.91
C GLU A 45 -14.89 5.08 1.55
N ILE A 46 -14.31 4.25 2.43
CA ILE A 46 -14.31 2.79 2.28
C ILE A 46 -15.75 2.28 2.29
N ASP A 47 -16.53 2.68 3.31
CA ASP A 47 -17.93 2.28 3.45
C ASP A 47 -18.78 2.76 2.28
N ALA A 48 -18.57 4.00 1.81
CA ALA A 48 -19.28 4.57 0.67
C ALA A 48 -18.91 3.88 -0.65
N ALA A 49 -17.64 3.53 -0.84
CA ALA A 49 -17.16 2.76 -1.98
C ALA A 49 -17.80 1.36 -2.01
N SER A 50 -17.97 0.75 -0.84
CA SER A 50 -18.51 -0.60 -0.69
C SER A 50 -20.04 -0.69 -0.90
N LYS A 51 -20.77 0.42 -0.72
CA LYS A 51 -22.25 0.47 -0.73
C LYS A 51 -22.87 1.01 -2.01
N THR A 52 -22.12 1.73 -2.84
CA THR A 52 -22.70 2.35 -4.03
C THR A 52 -22.53 1.43 -5.23
N HIS A 53 -23.65 1.06 -5.87
CA HIS A 53 -23.71 0.26 -7.11
C HIS A 53 -23.09 0.94 -8.36
N GLY A 54 -22.13 1.85 -8.17
CA GLY A 54 -21.46 2.59 -9.24
C GLY A 54 -20.17 3.33 -8.83
N SER A 55 -19.78 3.36 -7.54
CA SER A 55 -18.49 3.94 -7.11
C SER A 55 -17.32 2.94 -7.12
N GLY A 56 -17.54 1.75 -7.67
CA GLY A 56 -16.48 0.94 -8.28
C GLY A 56 -15.68 0.03 -7.34
N TRP A 57 -16.15 -0.32 -6.14
CA TRP A 57 -15.50 -1.36 -5.33
C TRP A 57 -16.17 -2.73 -5.41
N GLY A 58 -17.31 -2.87 -6.12
CA GLY A 58 -17.84 -4.20 -6.48
C GLY A 58 -18.07 -5.16 -5.30
N GLY A 59 -18.42 -4.64 -4.12
CA GLY A 59 -18.56 -5.46 -2.91
C GLY A 59 -17.24 -5.82 -2.22
N ILE A 60 -16.18 -5.03 -2.42
CA ILE A 60 -14.99 -5.05 -1.55
C ILE A 60 -15.38 -4.42 -0.21
N TYR A 61 -15.19 -5.14 0.90
CA TYR A 61 -15.48 -4.64 2.25
C TYR A 61 -14.26 -4.81 3.15
N LEU A 62 -14.04 -3.87 4.07
CA LEU A 62 -12.99 -4.02 5.08
C LEU A 62 -13.33 -5.18 6.02
N GLU A 63 -12.38 -6.11 6.19
CA GLU A 63 -12.52 -7.25 7.10
C GLU A 63 -12.82 -6.77 8.53
N GLU A 64 -13.67 -7.52 9.25
CA GLU A 64 -14.15 -7.14 10.58
C GLU A 64 -13.00 -6.86 11.56
N SER A 65 -11.91 -7.62 11.46
CA SER A 65 -10.71 -7.45 12.30
C SER A 65 -10.02 -6.09 12.11
N TRP A 66 -10.25 -5.42 10.98
CA TRP A 66 -9.66 -4.12 10.65
C TRP A 66 -10.62 -2.94 10.85
N GLN A 67 -11.88 -3.18 11.19
CA GLN A 67 -12.88 -2.13 11.43
C GLN A 67 -12.57 -1.22 12.63
N GLY A 68 -11.76 -1.65 13.58
CA GLY A 68 -11.29 -0.81 14.70
C GLY A 68 -10.06 0.06 14.37
N HIS A 69 -9.46 -0.08 13.19
CA HIS A 69 -8.21 0.58 12.86
C HIS A 69 -8.41 1.88 12.06
N GLU A 70 -7.57 2.87 12.33
CA GLU A 70 -7.49 4.12 11.55
C GLU A 70 -7.13 3.85 10.08
N LEU A 71 -7.65 4.69 9.17
CA LEU A 71 -7.39 4.60 7.74
C LEU A 71 -5.90 4.58 7.41
N GLU A 72 -5.12 5.48 8.02
CA GLU A 72 -3.67 5.58 7.80
C GLU A 72 -2.94 4.27 8.14
N ASN A 73 -3.41 3.56 9.18
CA ASN A 73 -2.84 2.26 9.54
C ASN A 73 -3.18 1.21 8.48
N ILE A 74 -4.43 1.16 8.02
CA ILE A 74 -4.85 0.23 6.97
C ILE A 74 -4.04 0.47 5.69
N GLN A 75 -3.96 1.73 5.22
CA GLN A 75 -3.15 2.13 4.06
C GLN A 75 -1.69 1.71 4.22
N LYS A 76 -1.08 2.01 5.37
CA LYS A 76 0.32 1.66 5.67
C LYS A 76 0.55 0.15 5.62
N TRP A 77 -0.36 -0.65 6.18
CA TRP A 77 -0.20 -2.10 6.21
C TRP A 77 -0.39 -2.73 4.83
N VAL A 78 -1.41 -2.30 4.08
CA VAL A 78 -1.64 -2.74 2.70
C VAL A 78 -0.45 -2.39 1.81
N PHE A 79 0.05 -1.16 1.89
CA PHE A 79 1.20 -0.70 1.11
C PHE A 79 2.48 -1.51 1.42
N LYS A 80 2.76 -1.75 2.71
CA LYS A 80 3.89 -2.60 3.13
C LYS A 80 3.77 -4.03 2.62
N ASP A 81 2.56 -4.60 2.63
CA ASP A 81 2.36 -5.97 2.17
C ASP A 81 2.56 -6.07 0.65
N ALA A 82 2.14 -5.07 -0.13
CA ALA A 82 2.40 -5.01 -1.57
C ALA A 82 3.91 -4.98 -1.89
N ILE A 83 4.70 -4.17 -1.19
CA ILE A 83 6.17 -4.14 -1.35
C ILE A 83 6.78 -5.51 -1.02
N ARG A 84 6.35 -6.12 0.09
CA ARG A 84 6.82 -7.43 0.51
C ARG A 84 6.51 -8.49 -0.56
N LEU A 85 5.31 -8.46 -1.13
CA LEU A 85 4.88 -9.39 -2.17
C LEU A 85 5.71 -9.22 -3.45
N ILE A 86 5.92 -8.00 -3.93
CA ILE A 86 6.80 -7.73 -5.10
C ILE A 86 8.22 -8.23 -4.82
N SER A 87 8.78 -7.92 -3.64
CA SER A 87 10.13 -8.34 -3.25
C SER A 87 10.29 -9.86 -3.30
N VAL A 88 9.30 -10.59 -2.78
CA VAL A 88 9.30 -12.06 -2.74
C VAL A 88 9.05 -12.67 -4.12
N MET A 89 8.05 -12.19 -4.86
CA MET A 89 7.68 -12.71 -6.17
C MET A 89 8.80 -12.50 -7.19
N CYS A 90 9.44 -11.34 -7.16
CA CYS A 90 10.45 -10.94 -8.14
C CYS A 90 11.89 -11.16 -7.65
N ARG A 91 12.08 -11.58 -6.39
CA ARG A 91 13.39 -11.79 -5.75
C ARG A 91 14.28 -10.55 -5.78
N VAL A 92 13.68 -9.38 -5.50
CA VAL A 92 14.36 -8.09 -5.44
C VAL A 92 14.41 -7.55 -4.01
N SER A 93 15.22 -6.51 -3.78
CA SER A 93 15.23 -5.82 -2.49
C SER A 93 13.94 -4.98 -2.29
N PRO A 94 13.55 -4.69 -1.04
CA PRO A 94 12.40 -3.85 -0.75
C PRO A 94 12.45 -2.46 -1.39
N GLU A 95 13.65 -1.89 -1.56
CA GLU A 95 13.86 -0.59 -2.20
C GLU A 95 13.50 -0.64 -3.68
N VAL A 96 13.94 -1.69 -4.40
CA VAL A 96 13.59 -1.90 -5.81
C VAL A 96 12.08 -2.15 -5.95
N ALA A 97 11.50 -2.95 -5.05
CA ALA A 97 10.05 -3.20 -5.04
C ALA A 97 9.23 -1.93 -4.77
N LEU A 98 9.70 -1.07 -3.88
CA LEU A 98 9.08 0.23 -3.59
C LEU A 98 9.11 1.14 -4.82
N ASP A 99 10.24 1.21 -5.51
CA ASP A 99 10.39 2.03 -6.72
C ASP A 99 9.46 1.54 -7.83
N GLU A 100 9.35 0.23 -8.05
CA GLU A 100 8.41 -0.33 -9.02
C GLU A 100 6.94 -0.10 -8.64
N LEU A 101 6.59 -0.27 -7.37
CA LEU A 101 5.22 0.00 -6.91
C LEU A 101 4.82 1.47 -7.13
N ARG A 102 5.76 2.40 -6.95
CA ARG A 102 5.56 3.84 -7.20
C ARG A 102 5.43 4.19 -8.68
N LYS A 103 6.23 3.55 -9.55
CA LYS A 103 6.17 3.76 -11.01
C LYS A 103 4.84 3.31 -11.60
N HIS A 104 4.25 2.25 -11.04
CA HIS A 104 3.00 1.67 -11.51
C HIS A 104 1.77 2.15 -10.73
N ARG A 105 1.80 3.38 -10.21
CA ARG A 105 0.57 4.04 -9.75
C ARG A 105 -0.30 4.30 -10.99
N SER A 106 -1.50 3.73 -11.05
CA SER A 106 -2.35 3.85 -12.25
C SER A 106 -2.57 5.33 -12.57
N GLU A 107 -2.16 5.76 -13.77
CA GLU A 107 -2.30 7.13 -14.27
C GLU A 107 -3.79 7.54 -14.16
N GLY A 108 -4.07 8.55 -13.35
CA GLY A 108 -5.43 9.01 -13.10
C GLY A 108 -5.58 10.08 -12.01
N LEU A 109 -4.51 10.52 -11.35
CA LEU A 109 -4.54 11.64 -10.42
C LEU A 109 -3.28 12.51 -10.63
N ASP A 110 -3.50 13.72 -11.14
CA ASP A 110 -2.47 14.74 -11.35
C ASP A 110 -1.65 14.94 -10.08
N CYS A 111 -0.37 14.58 -10.17
CA CYS A 111 0.59 14.60 -9.08
C CYS A 111 1.27 15.97 -8.95
N ASP A 112 0.52 17.00 -8.57
CA ASP A 112 1.13 18.31 -8.20
C ASP A 112 0.86 18.71 -6.74
N GLU A 113 -0.11 18.09 -6.05
CA GLU A 113 -0.51 18.52 -4.70
C GLU A 113 0.07 17.66 -3.54
N GLU A 114 0.51 16.42 -3.81
CA GLU A 114 1.00 15.48 -2.77
C GLU A 114 2.47 15.68 -2.33
N MET A 115 3.29 16.39 -3.12
CA MET A 115 4.71 16.64 -2.77
C MET A 115 4.90 17.56 -1.54
N ARG A 116 3.83 18.19 -1.03
CA ARG A 116 3.88 18.95 0.23
C ARG A 116 3.68 18.07 1.48
N ALA A 117 2.97 16.96 1.40
CA ALA A 117 2.63 16.16 2.58
C ALA A 117 3.72 15.14 2.98
N HIS A 118 4.60 14.76 2.04
CA HIS A 118 5.64 13.75 2.31
C HIS A 118 6.95 14.30 2.90
N ARG A 119 7.10 15.62 3.05
CA ARG A 119 8.32 16.21 3.62
C ARG A 119 8.45 16.02 5.14
N ASP A 120 7.37 15.61 5.82
CA ASP A 120 7.39 15.37 7.28
C ASP A 120 7.69 13.91 7.66
N VAL A 121 7.68 12.98 6.70
CA VAL A 121 7.95 11.55 6.97
C VAL A 121 9.45 11.21 6.89
N GLU A 122 10.25 12.01 6.17
CA GLU A 122 11.71 11.83 6.12
C GLU A 122 12.41 12.10 7.47
N GLY A 123 11.76 12.84 8.39
CA GLY A 123 12.29 13.07 9.74
C GLY A 123 12.31 11.81 10.63
N VAL A 124 11.39 10.86 10.41
CA VAL A 124 11.23 9.71 11.31
C VAL A 124 12.23 8.59 10.98
N LEU A 125 12.65 8.46 9.72
CA LEU A 125 13.62 7.44 9.31
C LEU A 125 15.09 7.87 9.57
N TYR A 126 15.36 9.18 9.68
CA TYR A 126 16.71 9.66 9.95
C TYR A 126 17.09 9.67 11.46
N GLU A 127 16.12 9.80 12.38
CA GLU A 127 16.42 9.76 13.82
C GLU A 127 16.62 8.35 14.38
N SER A 128 15.97 7.32 13.81
CA SER A 128 16.18 5.93 14.23
C SER A 128 17.59 5.41 13.90
N SER A 129 18.26 6.01 12.92
CA SER A 129 19.62 5.62 12.53
C SER A 129 20.72 6.27 13.40
N ARG A 130 20.37 7.24 14.25
CA ARG A 130 21.34 7.97 15.09
C ARG A 130 21.38 7.51 16.56
N LEU A 131 20.39 6.75 17.02
CA LEU A 131 20.31 6.24 18.39
C LEU A 131 20.87 4.81 18.57
N GLY A 132 21.35 4.16 17.50
CA GLY A 132 21.87 2.79 17.52
C GLY A 132 23.36 2.61 17.83
N VAL A 133 24.11 3.67 18.20
CA VAL A 133 25.57 3.56 18.43
C VAL A 133 25.98 4.25 19.74
N ARG A 134 25.98 3.48 20.84
CA ARG A 134 26.86 3.55 22.03
C ARG A 134 26.22 2.71 23.14
N GLY A 135 26.70 1.49 23.38
CA GLY A 135 27.70 1.18 24.42
C GLY A 135 26.94 0.65 25.66
N GLU A 136 27.33 -0.37 26.41
CA GLU A 136 28.55 -1.15 26.55
C GLU A 136 28.13 -2.52 27.11
N TYR A 137 28.79 -3.61 26.68
CA TYR A 137 28.77 -4.87 27.43
C TYR A 137 29.67 -4.71 28.65
N LYS A 138 29.15 -4.96 29.86
CA LYS A 138 29.96 -5.37 31.01
C LYS A 138 29.32 -6.55 31.72
N HIS A 139 30.21 -7.49 32.04
CA HIS A 139 30.02 -8.81 32.68
C HIS A 139 29.22 -8.78 33.98
#